data_AF-A0A7M7NRY7-F1
#
_entry.id   AF-A0A7M7NRY7-F1
#
_cell.length_a   1.000
_cell.length_b   1.000
_cell.length_c   1.000
_cell.angle_alpha   90.00
_cell.angle_beta   90.00
_cell.angle_gamma   90.00
#
_symmetry.space_group_name_H-M   'P 1'
#
loop_
_entity.id
_entity.type
_entity.pdbx_description
1 polymer ?
#
loop_
_entity_poly.entity_id
_entity_poly.type
_entity_poly.pdbx_seq_one_letter_code
_entity_poly.pdbx_strand_id
1 'polypeptide(L)'
;MEEYNSGSEALCQKLKEKADGKIEVPMLDELNKVTLDVIAKIAFSMDTNAIGDPDCPFPAAITAALQGLQSLHERPWSTMDPRCISMRRSTRKAIHLIRETGRDQIMKRIQARKRGDHVPSDLLNLILDIANDLEGDKDFEMENMLDEFVTLFIAGQETTSNLLAFTILQLGRHPDVAKKLQAEIDEVLGQKHKIQYEDLAKLEYMMRVLKETLRLYSPVGGTTRLTAHSINYNGITIPAKCSVTLS
;
A
#
# COMPACT_ATOMS: atom_id res chain seq x y z
N MET A 1 13.89 -3.58 -8.60
CA MET A 1 14.60 -4.26 -7.49
C MET A 1 15.43 -3.30 -6.66
N GLU A 2 16.08 -2.30 -7.26
CA GLU A 2 16.94 -1.36 -6.52
C GLU A 2 16.21 -0.65 -5.36
N GLU A 3 15.05 -0.07 -5.61
CA GLU A 3 14.28 0.64 -4.57
C GLU A 3 13.80 -0.27 -3.43
N TYR A 4 13.42 -1.51 -3.74
CA TYR A 4 13.08 -2.51 -2.71
C TYR A 4 14.29 -2.83 -1.81
N ASN A 5 15.48 -2.99 -2.40
CA ASN A 5 16.70 -3.24 -1.64
C ASN A 5 17.08 -2.02 -0.79
N SER A 6 17.02 -0.81 -1.38
CA SER A 6 17.34 0.44 -0.69
C SER A 6 16.44 0.68 0.52
N GLY A 7 15.12 0.57 0.34
CA GLY A 7 14.15 0.72 1.44
C GLY A 7 14.33 -0.34 2.53
N SER A 8 14.58 -1.60 2.14
CA SER A 8 14.81 -2.69 3.10
C SER A 8 16.10 -2.49 3.90
N GLU A 9 17.19 -2.06 3.26
CA GLU A 9 18.46 -1.78 3.94
C GLU A 9 18.33 -0.59 4.90
N ALA A 10 17.65 0.47 4.49
CA ALA A 10 17.38 1.64 5.34
C ALA A 10 16.59 1.25 6.60
N LEU A 11 15.55 0.42 6.46
CA LEU A 11 14.81 -0.13 7.59
C LEU A 11 15.71 -1.00 8.48
N CYS A 12 16.46 -1.94 7.90
CA CYS A 12 17.36 -2.81 8.64
C CYS A 12 18.41 -2.02 9.44
N GLN A 13 19.00 -0.97 8.85
CA GLN A 13 19.97 -0.12 9.51
C GLN A 13 19.35 0.58 10.73
N LYS A 14 18.17 1.17 10.56
CA LYS A 14 17.41 1.82 11.65
C LYS A 14 17.04 0.84 12.77
N LEU A 15 16.67 -0.39 12.43
CA LEU A 15 16.34 -1.41 13.42
C LEU A 15 17.58 -1.92 14.17
N LYS A 16 18.73 -2.06 13.49
CA LYS A 16 20.01 -2.44 14.13
C LYS A 16 20.42 -1.46 15.24
N GLU A 17 20.21 -0.16 15.02
CA GLU A 17 20.51 0.88 16.03
C GLU A 17 19.64 0.74 17.30
N LYS A 18 18.49 0.09 17.21
CA LYS A 18 17.54 -0.14 18.31
C LYS A 18 17.53 -1.59 18.81
N ALA A 19 18.38 -2.47 18.27
CA ALA A 19 18.38 -3.90 18.57
C ALA A 19 19.14 -4.23 19.88
N ASP A 20 18.83 -3.54 20.97
CA ASP A 20 19.46 -3.71 22.29
C ASP A 20 18.75 -4.74 23.19
N GLY A 21 17.64 -5.31 22.70
CA GLY A 21 16.79 -6.24 23.44
C GLY A 21 15.92 -5.61 24.52
N LYS A 22 15.83 -4.27 24.57
CA LYS A 22 15.06 -3.51 25.56
C LYS A 22 14.10 -2.51 24.93
N ILE A 23 14.51 -1.86 23.85
CA ILE A 23 13.70 -0.87 23.15
C ILE A 23 12.59 -1.58 22.39
N GLU A 24 11.35 -1.27 22.74
CA GLU A 24 10.19 -1.72 21.99
C GLU A 24 10.01 -0.87 20.72
N VAL A 25 9.83 -1.53 19.59
CA VAL A 25 9.61 -0.89 18.29
C VAL A 25 8.26 -1.34 17.73
N PRO A 26 7.31 -0.41 17.48
CA PRO A 26 6.06 -0.75 16.81
C PRO A 26 6.34 -1.07 15.34
N MET A 27 6.48 -2.36 15.03
CA MET A 27 6.88 -2.81 13.68
C MET A 27 5.92 -2.36 12.57
N LEU A 28 4.62 -2.26 12.84
CA LEU A 28 3.65 -1.77 11.85
C LEU A 28 3.98 -0.35 11.38
N ASP A 29 4.39 0.53 12.30
CA ASP A 29 4.72 1.93 11.96
C ASP A 29 5.96 2.01 11.08
N GLU A 30 6.98 1.21 11.37
CA GLU A 30 8.21 1.16 10.57
C GLU A 30 7.97 0.49 9.20
N LEU A 31 7.09 -0.52 9.16
CA LEU A 31 6.69 -1.17 7.91
C LEU A 31 5.87 -0.25 7.01
N ASN A 32 4.94 0.52 7.58
CA ASN A 32 4.19 1.56 6.85
C ASN A 32 5.14 2.57 6.20
N LYS A 33 6.17 3.02 6.92
CA LYS A 33 7.16 3.98 6.40
C LYS A 33 7.95 3.41 5.22
N VAL A 34 8.47 2.19 5.32
CA VAL A 34 9.25 1.60 4.21
C VAL A 34 8.38 1.31 3.00
N THR A 35 7.16 0.80 3.19
CA THR A 35 6.26 0.53 2.05
C THR A 35 5.82 1.83 1.37
N LEU A 36 5.63 2.90 2.15
CA LEU A 36 5.34 4.24 1.63
C LEU A 36 6.48 4.76 0.76
N ASP A 37 7.71 4.75 1.29
CA ASP A 37 8.89 5.23 0.54
C ASP A 37 9.09 4.44 -0.75
N VAL A 38 8.92 3.11 -0.69
CA VAL A 38 9.05 2.23 -1.86
C VAL A 38 7.97 2.52 -2.91
N ILE A 39 6.69 2.61 -2.54
CA ILE A 39 5.64 2.90 -3.53
C ILE A 39 5.76 4.31 -4.08
N ALA A 40 6.09 5.30 -3.23
CA ALA A 40 6.26 6.69 -3.65
C ALA A 40 7.37 6.81 -4.69
N LYS A 41 8.49 6.12 -4.47
CA LYS A 41 9.63 6.14 -5.37
C LYS A 41 9.36 5.38 -6.67
N ILE A 42 8.87 4.14 -6.59
CA ILE A 42 8.67 3.28 -7.76
C ILE A 42 7.52 3.77 -8.64
N ALA A 43 6.39 4.15 -8.04
CA ALA A 43 5.18 4.48 -8.81
C ALA A 43 5.19 5.93 -9.31
N PHE A 44 5.77 6.85 -8.52
CA PHE A 44 5.61 8.29 -8.77
C PHE A 44 6.94 9.05 -8.88
N SER A 45 8.09 8.39 -8.72
CA SER A 45 9.40 9.03 -8.60
C SER A 45 9.43 10.12 -7.51
N MET A 46 8.70 9.87 -6.41
CA MET A 46 8.54 10.80 -5.30
C MET A 46 9.32 10.32 -4.08
N ASP A 47 10.14 11.20 -3.51
CA ASP A 47 10.86 10.95 -2.26
C ASP A 47 10.04 11.47 -1.07
N THR A 48 9.45 10.54 -0.29
CA THR A 48 8.71 10.87 0.95
C THR A 48 9.59 10.93 2.19
N ASN A 49 10.75 10.25 2.17
CA ASN A 49 11.70 10.14 3.29
C ASN A 49 11.02 9.72 4.62
N ALA A 50 9.99 8.88 4.56
CA ALA A 50 9.20 8.48 5.72
C ALA A 50 9.99 7.66 6.74
N ILE A 51 10.99 6.89 6.32
CA ILE A 51 11.87 6.16 7.24
C ILE A 51 12.73 7.14 8.08
N GLY A 52 13.27 8.17 7.42
CA GLY A 52 14.23 9.11 8.01
C GLY A 52 13.61 10.33 8.69
N ASP A 53 12.38 10.69 8.33
CA ASP A 53 11.63 11.81 8.88
C ASP A 53 10.53 11.35 9.85
N PRO A 54 10.71 11.53 11.17
CA PRO A 54 9.69 11.20 12.17
C PRO A 54 8.39 11.99 11.99
N ASP A 55 8.46 13.19 11.41
CA ASP A 55 7.34 14.12 11.24
C ASP A 55 6.68 14.00 9.85
N CYS A 56 7.05 12.96 9.08
CA CYS A 56 6.45 12.68 7.79
C CYS A 56 4.91 12.61 7.91
N PRO A 57 4.16 13.46 7.18
CA PRO A 57 2.72 13.60 7.43
C PRO A 57 1.89 12.49 6.79
N PHE A 58 2.47 11.73 5.84
CA PHE A 58 1.75 10.76 5.02
C PHE A 58 1.22 9.54 5.79
N PRO A 59 1.99 8.85 6.68
CA PRO A 59 1.45 7.72 7.42
C PRO A 59 0.22 8.08 8.26
N ALA A 60 0.26 9.24 8.94
CA ALA A 60 -0.86 9.75 9.72
C ALA A 60 -2.05 10.15 8.85
N ALA A 61 -1.80 10.79 7.70
CA ALA A 61 -2.85 11.14 6.75
C ALA A 61 -3.55 9.90 6.19
N ILE A 62 -2.80 8.89 5.77
CA ILE A 62 -3.36 7.66 5.20
C ILE A 62 -4.19 6.92 6.27
N THR A 63 -3.69 6.84 7.50
CA THR A 63 -4.44 6.28 8.63
C THR A 63 -5.76 7.03 8.84
N ALA A 64 -5.75 8.37 8.86
CA ALA A 64 -6.95 9.18 9.06
C ALA A 64 -7.95 9.07 7.88
N ALA A 65 -7.45 8.87 6.66
CA ALA A 65 -8.28 8.62 5.48
C ALA A 65 -9.00 7.26 5.59
N LEU A 66 -8.25 6.21 5.94
CA LEU A 66 -8.77 4.85 6.08
C LEU A 66 -9.74 4.70 7.26
N GLN A 67 -9.45 5.32 8.41
CA GLN A 67 -10.38 5.38 9.53
C GLN A 67 -11.68 6.10 9.15
N GLY A 68 -11.57 7.17 8.35
CA GLY A 68 -12.74 7.84 7.77
C GLY A 68 -13.58 6.89 6.92
N LEU A 69 -12.95 6.14 6.01
CA LEU A 69 -13.62 5.15 5.17
C LEU A 69 -14.28 4.03 6.00
N GLN A 70 -13.56 3.46 6.96
CA GLN A 70 -14.07 2.41 7.85
C GLN A 70 -15.28 2.90 8.67
N SER A 71 -15.26 4.15 9.13
CA SER A 71 -16.37 4.73 9.89
C SER A 71 -17.68 4.82 9.11
N LEU A 72 -17.62 4.93 7.78
CA LEU A 72 -18.80 4.93 6.92
C LEU A 72 -19.45 3.55 6.85
N HIS A 73 -18.64 2.48 6.89
CA HIS A 73 -19.14 1.10 6.96
C HIS A 73 -19.73 0.77 8.33
N GLU A 74 -19.01 1.06 9.41
CA GLU A 74 -19.44 0.68 10.76
C GLU A 74 -20.57 1.57 11.30
N ARG A 75 -20.61 2.84 10.87
CA ARG A 75 -21.56 3.84 11.34
C ARG A 75 -22.06 4.67 10.17
N PRO A 76 -23.08 4.20 9.40
CA PRO A 76 -23.62 4.92 8.25
C PRO A 76 -24.06 6.36 8.56
N TRP A 77 -24.47 6.63 9.81
CA TRP A 77 -24.91 7.95 10.29
C TRP A 77 -23.76 8.87 10.75
N SER A 78 -22.50 8.44 10.69
CA SER A 78 -21.32 9.22 11.12
C SER A 78 -21.15 10.54 10.35
N THR A 79 -21.71 10.62 9.14
CA THR A 79 -21.78 11.84 8.32
C THR A 79 -22.72 12.90 8.89
N MET A 80 -23.69 12.50 9.73
CA MET A 80 -24.66 13.40 10.35
C MET A 80 -24.41 13.58 11.85
N ASP A 81 -23.69 12.66 12.49
CA ASP A 81 -23.37 12.72 13.92
C ASP A 81 -22.42 13.89 14.25
N PRO A 82 -22.83 14.87 15.08
CA PRO A 82 -21.97 15.96 15.53
C PRO A 82 -20.74 15.48 16.31
N ARG A 83 -20.82 14.34 16.99
CA ARG A 83 -19.69 13.75 17.74
C ARG A 83 -18.55 13.32 16.81
N CYS A 84 -18.85 13.06 15.54
CA CYS A 84 -17.88 12.69 14.51
C CYS A 84 -17.26 13.88 13.78
N ILE A 85 -17.55 15.14 14.16
CA ILE A 85 -17.02 16.33 13.47
C ILE A 85 -15.48 16.36 13.47
N SER A 86 -14.84 16.02 14.59
CA SER A 86 -13.38 16.02 14.70
C SER A 86 -12.74 15.03 13.71
N MET A 87 -13.22 13.78 13.71
CA MET A 87 -12.79 12.74 12.77
C MET A 87 -13.03 13.16 11.32
N ARG A 88 -14.23 13.66 10.97
CA ARG A 88 -14.54 14.14 9.62
C ARG A 88 -13.61 15.27 9.16
N ARG A 89 -13.25 16.19 10.07
CA ARG A 89 -12.28 17.26 9.77
C ARG A 89 -10.88 16.68 9.55
N SER A 90 -10.45 15.73 10.36
CA SER A 90 -9.15 15.05 10.21
C SER A 90 -9.06 14.28 8.89
N THR A 91 -10.06 13.45 8.57
CA THR A 91 -10.16 12.72 7.29
C THR A 91 -10.14 13.67 6.09
N ARG A 92 -10.88 14.79 6.13
CA ARG A 92 -10.84 15.78 5.03
C ARG A 92 -9.47 16.42 4.85
N LYS A 93 -8.81 16.79 5.95
CA LYS A 93 -7.45 17.35 5.91
C LYS A 93 -6.46 16.33 5.32
N ALA A 94 -6.57 15.08 5.72
CA ALA A 94 -5.75 14.00 5.21
C ALA A 94 -5.94 13.76 3.71
N ILE A 95 -7.19 13.66 3.24
CA ILE A 95 -7.51 13.50 1.82
C ILE A 95 -6.98 14.71 1.02
N HIS A 96 -7.16 15.92 1.55
CA HIS A 96 -6.67 17.13 0.89
C HIS A 96 -5.14 17.11 0.75
N LEU A 97 -4.39 16.76 1.81
CA LEU A 97 -2.93 16.63 1.74
C LEU A 97 -2.48 15.63 0.66
N ILE A 98 -3.08 14.45 0.61
CA ILE A 98 -2.73 13.41 -0.36
C ILE A 98 -3.05 13.89 -1.79
N ARG A 99 -4.22 14.51 -2.00
CA ARG A 99 -4.63 15.04 -3.32
C ARG A 99 -3.76 16.20 -3.79
N GLU A 100 -3.43 17.15 -2.92
CA GLU A 100 -2.54 18.27 -3.28
C GLU A 100 -1.15 17.76 -3.63
N THR A 101 -0.62 16.79 -2.88
CA THR A 101 0.66 16.15 -3.21
C THR A 101 0.59 15.47 -4.58
N GLY A 102 -0.48 14.73 -4.86
CA GLY A 102 -0.69 14.11 -6.18
C GLY A 102 -0.76 15.15 -7.29
N ARG A 103 -1.47 16.26 -7.06
CA ARG A 103 -1.60 17.37 -8.02
C ARG A 103 -0.24 17.97 -8.35
N ASP A 104 0.57 18.23 -7.33
CA ASP A 104 1.92 18.76 -7.51
C ASP A 104 2.81 17.80 -8.29
N GLN A 105 2.77 16.50 -7.99
CA GLN A 105 3.56 15.50 -8.72
C GLN A 105 3.12 15.35 -10.18
N ILE A 106 1.82 15.28 -10.43
CA ILE A 106 1.25 15.24 -11.79
C ILE A 106 1.68 16.49 -12.57
N MET A 107 1.51 17.69 -12.00
CA MET A 107 1.90 18.93 -12.67
C MET A 107 3.40 19.01 -12.94
N LYS A 108 4.24 18.63 -11.98
CA LYS A 108 5.70 18.55 -12.18
C LYS A 108 6.04 17.63 -13.35
N ARG A 109 5.38 16.47 -13.44
CA ARG A 109 5.62 15.51 -14.53
C ARG A 109 5.14 16.03 -15.89
N ILE A 110 3.97 16.65 -15.96
CA ILE A 110 3.47 17.28 -17.19
C ILE A 110 4.43 18.38 -17.67
N GLN A 111 4.93 19.22 -16.76
CA GLN A 111 5.90 20.26 -17.11
C GLN A 111 7.22 19.67 -17.61
N ALA A 112 7.73 18.61 -16.99
CA ALA A 112 8.93 17.91 -17.44
C ALA A 112 8.77 17.36 -18.87
N ARG A 113 7.64 16.70 -19.16
CA ARG A 113 7.31 16.22 -20.52
C ARG A 113 7.27 17.38 -21.53
N LYS A 114 6.64 18.51 -21.17
CA LYS A 114 6.55 19.70 -22.05
C LYS A 114 7.91 20.32 -22.36
N ARG A 115 8.87 20.26 -21.43
CA ARG A 115 10.24 20.73 -21.65
C ARG A 115 11.08 19.77 -22.49
N GLY A 116 10.59 18.55 -22.76
CA GLY A 116 11.36 17.48 -23.39
C GLY A 116 12.37 16.83 -22.46
N ASP A 117 12.20 16.97 -21.14
CA ASP A 117 13.05 16.33 -20.15
C ASP A 117 12.85 14.80 -20.22
N HIS A 118 13.89 14.03 -19.92
CA HIS A 118 13.75 12.60 -19.76
C HIS A 118 12.88 12.30 -18.53
N VAL A 119 11.74 11.65 -18.75
CA VAL A 119 10.82 11.23 -17.69
C VAL A 119 10.94 9.72 -17.45
N PRO A 120 10.94 9.27 -16.17
CA PRO A 120 10.97 7.85 -15.86
C PRO A 120 9.75 7.11 -16.43
N SER A 121 9.96 5.87 -16.86
CA SER A 121 8.87 4.96 -17.21
C SER A 121 8.32 4.32 -15.92
N ASP A 122 7.49 5.08 -15.21
CA ASP A 122 6.82 4.67 -13.98
C ASP A 122 5.29 4.68 -14.12
N LEU A 123 4.57 4.34 -13.05
CA LEU A 123 3.10 4.29 -13.06
C LEU A 123 2.48 5.67 -13.28
N LEU A 124 3.09 6.74 -12.78
CA LEU A 124 2.65 8.10 -13.07
C LEU A 124 2.74 8.42 -14.57
N ASN A 125 3.82 7.98 -15.21
CA ASN A 125 3.98 8.14 -16.65
C ASN A 125 2.88 7.41 -17.42
N LEU A 126 2.54 6.19 -17.00
CA LEU A 126 1.45 5.39 -17.56
C LEU A 126 0.09 6.07 -17.38
N ILE A 127 -0.20 6.62 -16.20
CA ILE A 127 -1.44 7.41 -15.96
C ILE A 127 -1.55 8.56 -16.97
N LEU A 128 -0.46 9.27 -17.23
CA LEU A 128 -0.42 10.37 -18.20
C LEU A 128 -0.54 9.89 -19.65
N ASP A 129 -0.01 8.72 -19.99
CA ASP A 129 -0.13 8.16 -21.34
C ASP A 129 -1.58 7.75 -21.62
N ILE A 130 -2.23 7.08 -20.65
CA ILE A 130 -3.66 6.76 -20.72
C ILE A 130 -4.50 8.04 -20.84
N ALA A 131 -4.15 9.08 -20.08
CA ALA A 131 -4.80 10.39 -20.18
C ALA A 131 -4.75 10.97 -21.60
N ASN A 132 -3.58 10.88 -22.24
CA ASN A 132 -3.35 11.40 -23.58
C ASN A 132 -4.06 10.54 -24.66
N ASP A 133 -4.03 9.21 -24.53
CA ASP A 133 -4.70 8.31 -25.49
C ASP A 133 -6.23 8.48 -25.45
N LEU A 134 -6.76 8.92 -24.32
CA LEU A 134 -8.16 9.28 -24.13
C LEU A 134 -8.50 10.72 -24.55
N GLU A 135 -7.59 11.51 -25.15
CA GLU A 135 -7.83 12.92 -25.56
C GLU A 135 -8.99 13.13 -26.56
N GLY A 136 -9.56 12.07 -27.12
CA GLY A 136 -10.86 12.13 -27.84
C GLY A 136 -12.08 12.29 -26.93
N ASP A 137 -11.90 12.03 -25.63
CA ASP A 137 -12.86 12.12 -24.54
C ASP A 137 -12.39 13.24 -23.60
N LYS A 138 -13.04 14.40 -23.66
CA LYS A 138 -12.64 15.62 -22.91
C LYS A 138 -12.72 15.45 -21.38
N ASP A 139 -13.16 14.29 -20.93
CA ASP A 139 -13.50 13.98 -19.54
C ASP A 139 -12.39 13.20 -18.79
N PHE A 140 -11.22 12.89 -19.39
CA PHE A 140 -10.05 12.49 -18.58
C PHE A 140 -9.35 13.71 -17.96
N GLU A 141 -10.09 14.31 -17.03
CA GLU A 141 -9.70 15.53 -16.33
C GLU A 141 -8.66 15.26 -15.23
N MET A 142 -8.04 16.33 -14.74
CA MET A 142 -7.10 16.30 -13.60
C MET A 142 -7.62 15.47 -12.42
N GLU A 143 -8.93 15.47 -12.18
CA GLU A 143 -9.55 14.71 -11.10
C GLU A 143 -9.43 13.18 -11.27
N ASN A 144 -9.51 12.65 -12.49
CA ASN A 144 -9.33 11.21 -12.73
C ASN A 144 -7.88 10.78 -12.50
N MET A 145 -6.90 11.61 -12.94
CA MET A 145 -5.49 11.37 -12.64
C MET A 145 -5.22 11.40 -11.13
N LEU A 146 -5.88 12.30 -10.40
CA LEU A 146 -5.78 12.38 -8.94
C LEU A 146 -6.41 11.15 -8.27
N ASP A 147 -7.52 10.65 -8.78
CA ASP A 147 -8.18 9.46 -8.24
C ASP A 147 -7.32 8.20 -8.43
N GLU A 148 -6.68 8.03 -9.59
CA GLU A 148 -5.72 6.96 -9.84
C GLU A 148 -4.47 7.10 -8.96
N PHE A 149 -3.94 8.33 -8.82
CA PHE A 149 -2.82 8.60 -7.92
C PHE A 149 -3.16 8.18 -6.48
N VAL A 150 -4.28 8.64 -5.93
CA VAL A 150 -4.71 8.32 -4.55
C VAL A 150 -4.91 6.81 -4.39
N THR A 151 -5.54 6.17 -5.36
CA THR A 151 -5.82 4.73 -5.35
C THR A 151 -4.52 3.93 -5.24
N LEU A 152 -3.56 4.18 -6.13
CA LEU A 152 -2.29 3.44 -6.14
C LEU A 152 -1.41 3.79 -4.93
N PHE A 153 -1.39 5.05 -4.52
CA PHE A 153 -0.58 5.52 -3.39
C PHE A 153 -1.01 4.87 -2.07
N ILE A 154 -2.32 4.75 -1.82
CA ILE A 154 -2.82 4.09 -0.61
C ILE A 154 -2.75 2.56 -0.75
N ALA A 155 -3.28 2.01 -1.85
CA ALA A 155 -3.41 0.56 -2.01
C ALA A 155 -2.06 -0.17 -2.04
N GLY A 156 -1.04 0.44 -2.66
CA GLY A 156 0.27 -0.19 -2.86
C GLY A 156 1.08 -0.37 -1.58
N GLN A 157 0.85 0.47 -0.56
CA GLN A 157 1.65 0.43 0.67
C GLN A 157 0.91 -0.17 1.86
N GLU A 158 -0.33 0.25 2.14
CA GLU A 158 -1.06 -0.17 3.35
C GLU A 158 -1.32 -1.69 3.39
N THR A 159 -1.68 -2.29 2.25
CA THR A 159 -1.96 -3.74 2.21
C THR A 159 -0.69 -4.55 2.41
N THR A 160 0.42 -4.11 1.82
CA THR A 160 1.74 -4.73 1.93
C THR A 160 2.30 -4.62 3.34
N SER A 161 2.21 -3.45 3.98
CA SER A 161 2.71 -3.25 5.35
C SER A 161 1.97 -4.12 6.35
N ASN A 162 0.64 -4.24 6.22
CA ASN A 162 -0.18 -5.11 7.06
C ASN A 162 0.19 -6.59 6.88
N LEU A 163 0.40 -7.07 5.64
CA LEU A 163 0.90 -8.43 5.38
C LEU A 163 2.24 -8.69 6.08
N LEU A 164 3.20 -7.75 5.95
CA LEU A 164 4.51 -7.87 6.57
C LEU A 164 4.40 -7.87 8.10
N ALA A 165 3.55 -7.00 8.66
CA ALA A 165 3.34 -6.90 10.11
C ALA A 165 2.75 -8.20 10.68
N PHE A 166 1.72 -8.77 10.04
CA PHE A 166 1.17 -10.06 10.43
C PHE A 166 2.18 -11.19 10.25
N THR A 167 2.99 -11.16 9.20
CA THR A 167 4.04 -12.17 8.98
C THR A 167 5.05 -12.14 10.11
N ILE A 168 5.57 -10.97 10.49
CA ILE A 168 6.51 -10.82 11.60
C ILE A 168 5.88 -11.25 12.93
N LEU A 169 4.61 -10.88 13.17
CA LEU A 169 3.86 -11.32 14.35
C LEU A 169 3.78 -12.86 14.44
N GLN A 170 3.45 -13.53 13.33
CA GLN A 170 3.36 -15.00 13.31
C GLN A 170 4.74 -15.66 13.45
N LEU A 171 5.77 -15.13 12.79
CA LEU A 171 7.14 -15.64 12.94
C LEU A 171 7.63 -15.55 14.39
N GLY A 172 7.27 -14.49 15.11
CA GLY A 172 7.57 -14.36 16.54
C GLY A 172 6.87 -15.40 17.42
N ARG A 173 5.72 -15.94 16.98
CA ARG A 173 4.97 -17.00 17.68
C ARG A 173 5.36 -18.41 17.25
N HIS A 174 6.03 -18.55 16.11
CA HIS A 174 6.42 -19.83 15.50
C HIS A 174 7.94 -19.87 15.26
N PRO A 175 8.76 -20.02 16.32
CA PRO A 175 10.22 -19.96 16.21
C PRO A 175 10.82 -21.09 15.37
N ASP A 176 10.16 -22.24 15.26
CA ASP A 176 10.52 -23.33 14.37
C ASP A 176 10.37 -22.94 12.88
N VAL A 177 9.27 -22.26 12.54
CA VAL A 177 9.04 -21.70 11.21
C VAL A 177 10.06 -20.60 10.91
N ALA A 178 10.33 -19.71 11.86
CA ALA A 178 11.32 -18.65 11.71
C ALA A 178 12.74 -19.19 11.46
N LYS A 179 13.17 -20.21 12.22
CA LYS A 179 14.47 -20.87 12.01
C LYS A 179 14.57 -21.52 10.63
N LYS A 180 13.51 -22.18 10.18
CA LYS A 180 13.48 -22.81 8.86
C LYS A 180 13.51 -21.78 7.72
N LEU A 181 12.83 -20.65 7.90
CA LEU A 181 12.88 -19.53 6.96
C LEU A 181 14.28 -18.91 6.90
N GLN A 182 14.92 -18.69 8.05
CA GLN A 182 16.30 -18.21 8.11
C GLN A 182 17.26 -19.16 7.37
N ALA A 183 17.12 -20.47 7.56
CA ALA A 183 17.95 -21.46 6.87
C ALA A 183 17.80 -21.40 5.33
N GLU A 184 16.57 -21.22 4.81
CA GLU A 184 16.37 -21.01 3.37
C GLU A 184 17.03 -19.70 2.89
N ILE A 185 16.86 -18.61 3.64
CA ILE A 185 17.46 -17.32 3.31
C ILE A 185 18.99 -17.42 3.26
N ASP A 186 19.60 -18.08 4.26
CA ASP A 186 21.05 -18.29 4.33
C ASP A 186 21.56 -19.16 3.19
N GLU A 187 20.82 -20.20 2.79
CA GLU A 187 21.17 -21.07 1.66
C GLU A 187 21.07 -20.35 0.31
N VAL A 188 20.00 -19.60 0.09
CA VAL A 188 19.70 -18.97 -1.20
C VAL A 188 20.48 -17.67 -1.41
N LEU A 189 20.56 -16.83 -0.37
CA LEU A 189 21.13 -15.48 -0.45
C LEU A 189 22.51 -15.38 0.19
N GLY A 190 22.82 -16.21 1.19
CA GLY A 190 24.08 -16.13 1.93
C GLY A 190 24.33 -14.72 2.48
N GLN A 191 25.46 -14.12 2.09
CA GLN A 191 25.86 -12.77 2.50
C GLN A 191 25.58 -11.70 1.42
N LYS A 192 24.70 -11.97 0.44
CA LYS A 192 24.33 -10.96 -0.56
C LYS A 192 23.64 -9.77 0.12
N HIS A 193 24.17 -8.57 -0.14
CA HIS A 193 23.53 -7.31 0.27
C HIS A 193 22.49 -6.80 -0.75
N LYS A 194 22.51 -7.28 -2.00
CA LYS A 194 21.56 -6.88 -3.04
C LYS A 194 20.87 -8.11 -3.64
N ILE A 195 19.57 -8.21 -3.38
CA ILE A 195 18.67 -9.25 -3.88
C ILE A 195 18.30 -8.93 -5.32
N GLN A 196 18.53 -9.88 -6.23
CA GLN A 196 18.12 -9.79 -7.63
C GLN A 196 16.72 -10.39 -7.82
N TYR A 197 16.08 -10.07 -8.94
CA TYR A 197 14.72 -10.56 -9.21
C TYR A 197 14.68 -12.10 -9.29
N GLU A 198 15.73 -12.70 -9.86
CA GLU A 198 15.87 -14.14 -10.04
C GLU A 198 16.08 -14.88 -8.71
N ASP A 199 16.55 -14.18 -7.67
CA ASP A 199 16.72 -14.77 -6.34
C ASP A 199 15.35 -15.02 -5.67
N LEU A 200 14.33 -14.20 -5.97
CA LEU A 200 13.00 -14.32 -5.37
C LEU A 200 12.32 -15.65 -5.70
N ALA A 201 12.56 -16.19 -6.89
CA ALA A 201 11.99 -17.46 -7.34
C ALA A 201 12.50 -18.67 -6.53
N LYS A 202 13.65 -18.53 -5.86
CA LYS A 202 14.29 -19.60 -5.06
C LYS A 202 13.81 -19.63 -3.61
N LEU A 203 13.13 -18.58 -3.14
CA LEU A 203 12.64 -18.44 -1.77
C LEU A 203 11.25 -19.08 -1.60
N GLU A 204 11.18 -20.39 -1.85
CA GLU A 204 9.91 -21.14 -1.91
C GLU A 204 9.21 -21.27 -0.55
N TYR A 205 9.97 -21.44 0.53
CA TYR A 205 9.46 -21.51 1.90
C TYR A 205 9.01 -20.15 2.39
N MET A 206 9.74 -19.06 2.08
CA MET A 206 9.28 -17.70 2.32
C MET A 206 7.92 -17.45 1.66
N MET A 207 7.75 -17.88 0.41
CA MET A 207 6.47 -17.77 -0.30
C MET A 207 5.35 -18.57 0.39
N ARG A 208 5.65 -19.77 0.92
CA ARG A 208 4.69 -20.56 1.71
C ARG A 208 4.30 -19.85 3.00
N VAL A 209 5.26 -19.24 3.71
CA VAL A 209 4.99 -18.46 4.93
C VAL A 209 4.08 -17.27 4.61
N LEU A 210 4.38 -16.48 3.59
CA LEU A 210 3.56 -15.32 3.19
C LEU A 210 2.14 -15.75 2.79
N LYS A 211 1.99 -16.84 2.04
CA LYS A 211 0.69 -17.40 1.66
C LYS A 211 -0.12 -17.87 2.86
N GLU A 212 0.53 -18.52 3.83
CA GLU A 212 -0.15 -18.96 5.05
C GLU A 212 -0.54 -17.77 5.94
N THR A 213 0.29 -16.73 6.00
CA THR A 213 -0.09 -15.46 6.64
C THR A 213 -1.32 -14.87 5.96
N LEU A 214 -1.36 -14.79 4.62
CA LEU A 214 -2.53 -14.27 3.89
C LEU A 214 -3.80 -15.11 4.13
N ARG A 215 -3.66 -16.44 4.26
CA ARG A 215 -4.78 -17.33 4.56
C ARG A 215 -5.40 -17.05 5.94
N LEU A 216 -4.58 -16.67 6.92
CA LEU A 216 -5.01 -16.39 8.30
C LEU A 216 -5.37 -14.91 8.53
N TYR A 217 -4.64 -14.01 7.89
CA TYR A 217 -4.65 -12.56 8.09
C TYR A 217 -4.61 -11.85 6.74
N SER A 218 -5.71 -11.94 5.99
CA SER A 218 -5.85 -11.17 4.75
C SER A 218 -6.03 -9.68 5.07
N PRO A 219 -5.16 -8.77 4.59
CA PRO A 219 -5.35 -7.33 4.76
C PRO A 219 -6.68 -6.84 4.14
N VAL A 220 -7.16 -7.52 3.11
CA VAL A 220 -8.46 -7.26 2.47
C VAL A 220 -9.37 -8.45 2.75
N GLY A 221 -10.30 -8.27 3.69
CA GLY A 221 -11.18 -9.35 4.16
C GLY A 221 -12.29 -9.78 3.20
N GLY A 222 -12.46 -9.09 2.06
CA GLY A 222 -13.45 -9.46 1.07
C GLY A 222 -13.65 -8.46 -0.06
N THR A 223 -14.50 -8.82 -1.03
CA THR A 223 -14.87 -7.97 -2.15
C THR A 223 -16.36 -8.12 -2.48
N THR A 224 -17.00 -7.04 -2.92
CA THR A 224 -18.44 -7.02 -3.19
C THR A 224 -18.70 -6.99 -4.69
N ARG A 225 -19.74 -7.70 -5.14
CA ARG A 225 -20.26 -7.67 -6.51
C ARG A 225 -21.75 -7.39 -6.52
N LEU A 226 -22.22 -6.70 -7.55
CA LEU A 226 -23.66 -6.53 -7.81
C LEU A 226 -24.08 -7.54 -8.88
N THR A 227 -25.07 -8.38 -8.59
CA THR A 227 -25.56 -9.37 -9.56
C THR A 227 -26.24 -8.67 -10.74
N ALA A 228 -25.81 -8.94 -11.98
CA ALA A 228 -26.41 -8.35 -13.16
C ALA A 228 -27.78 -8.99 -13.51
N HIS A 229 -27.91 -10.29 -13.25
CA HIS A 229 -29.11 -11.10 -13.45
C HIS A 229 -29.28 -12.06 -12.26
N SER A 230 -30.40 -12.76 -12.19
CA SER A 230 -30.60 -13.76 -11.14
C SER A 230 -29.68 -14.97 -11.34
N ILE A 231 -29.05 -15.42 -10.26
CA ILE A 231 -28.08 -16.52 -10.25
C ILE A 231 -28.59 -17.61 -9.32
N ASN A 232 -28.49 -18.88 -9.72
CA ASN A 232 -28.66 -20.01 -8.80
C ASN A 232 -27.29 -20.44 -8.29
N TYR A 233 -27.06 -20.33 -6.98
CA TYR A 233 -25.83 -20.76 -6.33
C TYR A 233 -26.17 -21.78 -5.24
N ASN A 234 -25.71 -23.02 -5.41
CA ASN A 234 -25.98 -24.15 -4.50
C ASN A 234 -27.47 -24.34 -4.16
N GLY A 235 -28.36 -24.16 -5.14
CA GLY A 235 -29.81 -24.28 -4.96
C GLY A 235 -30.49 -23.02 -4.42
N ILE A 236 -29.74 -21.98 -4.07
CA ILE A 236 -30.27 -20.68 -3.62
C ILE A 236 -30.34 -19.73 -4.80
N THR A 237 -31.53 -19.20 -5.08
CA THR A 237 -31.72 -18.16 -6.10
C THR A 237 -31.38 -16.79 -5.52
N ILE A 238 -30.28 -16.20 -6.01
CA ILE A 238 -29.89 -14.82 -5.75
C ILE A 238 -30.53 -13.94 -6.83
N PRO A 239 -31.36 -12.94 -6.51
CA PRO A 239 -31.99 -12.06 -7.49
C PRO A 239 -30.96 -11.18 -8.23
N ALA A 240 -31.39 -10.59 -9.34
CA ALA A 240 -30.65 -9.50 -9.98
C ALA A 240 -30.59 -8.26 -9.07
N LYS A 241 -29.56 -7.42 -9.24
CA LYS A 241 -29.30 -6.20 -8.46
C LYS A 241 -29.11 -6.47 -6.96
N CYS A 242 -28.63 -7.65 -6.60
CA CYS A 242 -28.31 -8.03 -5.24
C CYS A 242 -26.81 -7.84 -4.99
N SER A 243 -26.46 -7.23 -3.86
CA SER A 243 -25.07 -7.09 -3.40
C SER A 243 -24.61 -8.40 -2.77
N VAL A 244 -23.57 -9.00 -3.32
CA VAL A 244 -22.96 -10.25 -2.85
C VAL A 244 -21.54 -9.97 -2.42
N THR A 245 -21.22 -10.24 -1.15
CA THR A 245 -19.88 -10.10 -0.61
C THR A 245 -19.21 -11.46 -0.55
N LEU A 246 -18.00 -11.53 -1.11
CA LEU A 246 -17.09 -12.67 -1.01
C LEU A 246 -16.06 -12.34 0.06
N SER A 247 -15.89 -13.21 1.06
CA SER A 247 -14.94 -13.07 2.17
C SER A 247 -14.13 -14.35 2.27
#